data_AF-A0A350SZQ3-F1
#
_entry.id   AF-A0A350SZQ3-F1
#
_cell.length_a   1.000
_cell.length_b   1.000
_cell.length_c   1.000
_cell.angle_alpha   90.00
_cell.angle_beta   90.00
_cell.angle_gamma   90.00
#
_symmetry.space_group_name_H-M   'P 1'
#
loop_
_entity.id
_entity.type
_entity.pdbx_description
1 polymer ?
#
loop_
_entity_poly.entity_id
_entity_poly.type
_entity_poly.pdbx_seq_one_letter_code
_entity_poly.pdbx_strand_id
1 'polypeptide(L)'
;VAGVGVARLLHRFGVRDIIVCDRAGAIYTGRAERMNWAKQYLAKETNRARRRGSLADMLRGADIFVGVSTEGILTAEMVASMAPDPIVLALSIPHPEIDPSVAKQAGAAIVATGRSDHPNMMDISLVFPGVFRG
;
A
#
# COMPACT_ATOMS: atom_id res chain seq x y z
N VAL A 1 6.10 8.42 -5.41
CA VAL A 1 6.49 9.40 -4.37
C VAL A 1 5.64 9.20 -3.12
N ALA A 2 4.31 9.17 -3.22
CA ALA A 2 3.39 8.90 -2.09
C ALA A 2 3.76 7.65 -1.26
N GLY A 3 3.99 6.50 -1.91
CA GLY A 3 4.32 5.25 -1.20
C GLY A 3 5.58 5.30 -0.33
N VAL A 4 6.58 6.11 -0.71
CA VAL A 4 7.79 6.31 0.10
C VAL A 4 7.45 7.08 1.38
N GLY A 5 6.64 8.14 1.25
CA GLY A 5 6.20 8.95 2.39
C GLY A 5 5.38 8.13 3.39
N VAL A 6 4.40 7.35 2.89
CA VAL A 6 3.57 6.45 3.71
C VAL A 6 4.44 5.43 4.45
N ALA A 7 5.34 4.73 3.75
CA ALA A 7 6.20 3.74 4.37
C ALA A 7 7.08 4.33 5.50
N ARG A 8 7.65 5.52 5.28
CA ARG A 8 8.45 6.21 6.32
C ARG A 8 7.60 6.66 7.51
N LEU A 9 6.38 7.15 7.26
CA LEU A 9 5.47 7.56 8.32
C LEU A 9 5.07 6.36 9.19
N LEU A 10 4.66 5.25 8.58
CA LEU A 10 4.35 4.00 9.29
C LEU A 10 5.56 3.50 10.08
N HIS A 11 6.76 3.55 9.49
CA HIS A 11 7.99 3.19 10.19
C HIS A 11 8.24 4.07 11.42
N ARG A 12 8.03 5.38 11.30
CA ARG A 12 8.14 6.32 12.42
C ARG A 12 7.13 6.04 13.53
N PHE A 13 5.92 5.59 13.18
CA PHE A 13 4.88 5.19 14.13
C PHE A 13 5.07 3.78 14.73
N GLY A 14 6.15 3.08 14.37
CA GLY A 14 6.52 1.82 15.02
C GLY A 14 6.30 0.57 14.17
N VAL A 15 5.72 0.68 12.97
CA VAL A 15 5.57 -0.48 12.07
C VAL A 15 6.96 -0.92 11.59
N ARG A 16 7.24 -2.22 11.68
CA ARG A 16 8.57 -2.78 11.36
C ARG A 16 8.56 -3.70 10.13
N ASP A 17 7.48 -4.44 9.92
CA ASP A 17 7.32 -5.24 8.71
C ASP A 17 6.57 -4.42 7.66
N ILE A 18 7.35 -3.84 6.75
CA ILE A 18 6.84 -3.01 5.65
C ILE A 18 7.55 -3.49 4.40
N ILE A 19 6.77 -3.81 3.36
CA ILE A 19 7.29 -4.16 2.05
C ILE A 19 6.71 -3.19 1.04
N VAL A 20 7.58 -2.45 0.37
CA VAL A 20 7.17 -1.53 -0.69
C VAL A 20 7.36 -2.21 -2.04
N CYS A 21 6.30 -2.24 -2.84
CA CYS A 21 6.33 -2.78 -4.19
C CYS A 21 6.28 -1.66 -5.23
N ASP A 22 6.87 -1.92 -6.39
CA ASP A 22 6.69 -1.12 -7.59
C ASP A 22 6.35 -2.02 -8.79
N ARG A 23 6.39 -1.46 -10.00
CA ARG A 23 6.08 -2.18 -11.24
C ARG A 23 6.97 -3.40 -11.54
N ALA A 24 8.10 -3.56 -10.86
CA ALA A 24 8.95 -4.76 -10.98
C ALA A 24 9.01 -5.54 -9.65
N GLY A 25 7.98 -5.39 -8.81
CA GLY A 25 7.78 -6.18 -7.60
C GLY A 25 8.38 -5.55 -6.35
N ALA A 26 8.68 -6.39 -5.36
CA ALA A 26 9.20 -5.97 -4.07
C ALA A 26 10.52 -5.19 -4.21
N ILE A 27 10.65 -4.10 -3.45
CA ILE A 27 11.91 -3.35 -3.31
C ILE A 27 12.71 -4.00 -2.18
N TYR A 28 13.97 -4.30 -2.46
CA TYR A 28 14.89 -4.92 -1.50
C TYR A 28 16.33 -4.44 -1.73
N THR A 29 17.16 -4.53 -0.69
CA THR A 29 18.57 -4.17 -0.79
C THR A 29 19.29 -5.08 -1.78
N GLY A 30 19.96 -4.49 -2.78
CA GLY A 30 20.69 -5.21 -3.83
C GLY A 30 19.89 -5.48 -5.11
N ARG A 31 18.63 -5.02 -5.20
CA ARG A 31 17.87 -5.06 -6.46
C ARG A 31 18.54 -4.19 -7.52
N ALA A 32 18.72 -4.70 -8.74
CA ALA A 32 19.31 -3.96 -9.86
C ALA A 32 18.26 -3.15 -10.65
N GLU A 33 17.07 -3.73 -10.85
CA GLU A 33 16.06 -3.19 -11.76
C GLU A 33 15.29 -2.00 -11.17
N ARG A 34 15.17 -0.93 -11.97
CA ARG A 34 14.31 0.24 -11.71
C ARG A 34 14.57 0.93 -10.37
N MET A 35 15.80 0.87 -9.88
CA MET A 35 16.21 1.52 -8.64
C MET A 35 16.68 2.95 -8.87
N ASN A 36 16.34 3.82 -7.92
CA ASN A 36 16.88 5.17 -7.80
C ASN A 36 17.32 5.40 -6.35
N TRP A 37 17.95 6.53 -6.07
CA TRP A 37 18.48 6.86 -4.73
C TRP A 37 17.41 6.73 -3.63
N ALA A 38 16.16 7.15 -3.89
CA ALA A 38 15.08 7.08 -2.91
C ALA A 38 14.66 5.64 -2.62
N LYS A 39 14.58 4.78 -3.64
CA LYS A 39 14.28 3.35 -3.48
C LYS A 39 15.44 2.62 -2.80
N GLN A 40 16.69 3.01 -3.05
CA GLN A 40 17.84 2.43 -2.36
C GLN A 40 17.81 2.74 -0.87
N TYR A 41 17.43 3.96 -0.48
CA TYR A 41 17.24 4.32 0.91
C TYR A 41 16.07 3.52 1.54
N LEU A 42 14.93 3.47 0.86
CA LEU A 42 13.77 2.72 1.30
C LEU A 42 14.06 1.22 1.49
N ALA A 43 14.84 0.63 0.58
CA ALA A 43 15.26 -0.77 0.63
C ALA A 43 16.13 -1.12 1.85
N LYS A 44 16.76 -0.13 2.48
CA LYS A 44 17.54 -0.30 3.71
C LYS A 44 16.66 -0.25 4.96
N GLU A 45 15.59 0.54 4.93
CA GLU A 45 14.69 0.72 6.08
C GLU A 45 13.50 -0.26 6.10
N THR A 46 13.11 -0.76 4.92
CA THR A 46 11.97 -1.68 4.71
C THR A 46 12.45 -3.05 4.23
N ASN A 47 11.57 -4.05 4.27
CA ASN A 47 11.80 -5.40 3.75
C ASN A 47 13.14 -6.02 4.22
N ARG A 48 13.34 -6.08 5.55
CA ARG A 48 14.59 -6.57 6.16
C ARG A 48 14.90 -8.02 5.80
N ALA A 49 13.87 -8.83 5.60
CA ALA A 49 13.97 -10.22 5.14
C ALA A 49 14.37 -10.35 3.66
N ARG A 50 14.47 -9.23 2.92
CA ARG A 50 14.80 -9.18 1.49
C ARG A 50 13.88 -10.08 0.66
N ARG A 51 12.59 -10.13 1.02
CA ARG A 51 11.56 -10.84 0.26
C ARG A 51 11.54 -10.30 -1.17
N ARG A 52 11.38 -11.20 -2.13
CA ARG A 52 11.40 -10.93 -3.57
C ARG A 52 10.14 -11.51 -4.19
N GLY A 53 9.75 -10.96 -5.33
CA GLY A 53 8.60 -11.43 -6.08
C GLY A 53 7.64 -10.30 -6.43
N SER A 54 6.48 -10.71 -6.94
CA SER A 54 5.39 -9.84 -7.36
C SER A 54 4.62 -9.24 -6.17
N LEU A 55 3.70 -8.33 -6.46
CA LEU A 55 2.75 -7.82 -5.47
C LEU A 55 1.94 -8.97 -4.83
N ALA A 56 1.46 -9.91 -5.63
CA ALA A 56 0.71 -11.07 -5.15
C ALA A 56 1.52 -11.90 -4.15
N ASP A 57 2.83 -12.07 -4.40
CA ASP A 57 3.71 -12.82 -3.49
C ASP A 57 3.91 -12.11 -2.16
N MET A 58 3.90 -10.77 -2.16
CA MET A 58 4.06 -9.98 -0.93
C MET A 58 2.77 -9.88 -0.13
N LEU A 59 1.61 -9.98 -0.78
CA LEU A 59 0.30 -9.92 -0.14
C LEU A 59 -0.10 -11.21 0.59
N ARG A 60 0.52 -12.35 0.26
CA ARG A 60 0.23 -13.60 0.98
C ARG A 60 0.53 -13.43 2.47
N GLY A 61 -0.51 -13.58 3.29
CA GLY A 61 -0.45 -13.42 4.75
C GLY A 61 -0.17 -11.98 5.22
N ALA A 62 -0.32 -10.97 4.37
CA ALA A 62 -0.18 -9.57 4.79
C ALA A 62 -1.45 -9.09 5.49
N ASP A 63 -1.31 -8.31 6.57
CA ASP A 63 -2.45 -7.77 7.32
C ASP A 63 -3.06 -6.52 6.64
N ILE A 64 -2.23 -5.72 5.97
CA ILE A 64 -2.63 -4.41 5.43
C ILE A 64 -2.07 -4.24 4.02
N PHE A 65 -2.93 -3.84 3.08
CA PHE A 65 -2.54 -3.29 1.78
C PHE A 65 -2.75 -1.78 1.76
N VAL A 66 -1.75 -1.05 1.25
CA VAL A 66 -1.86 0.39 1.00
C VAL A 66 -1.50 0.71 -0.45
N GLY A 67 -2.54 0.97 -1.24
CA GLY A 67 -2.48 1.36 -2.64
C GLY A 67 -2.43 2.87 -2.80
N VAL A 68 -1.36 3.37 -3.43
CA VAL A 68 -1.18 4.78 -3.82
C VAL A 68 -0.56 4.86 -5.22
N SER A 69 -1.06 4.01 -6.12
CA SER A 69 -0.36 3.62 -7.34
C SER A 69 -1.21 3.78 -8.61
N THR A 70 -1.69 2.67 -9.17
CA THR A 70 -2.46 2.64 -10.43
C THR A 70 -3.70 1.77 -10.24
N GLU A 71 -4.74 2.08 -11.00
CA GLU A 71 -5.99 1.35 -11.07
C GLU A 71 -5.81 -0.16 -11.31
N GLY A 72 -6.67 -0.97 -10.69
CA GLY A 72 -6.90 -2.38 -11.05
C GLY A 72 -5.73 -3.34 -10.79
N ILE A 73 -4.72 -2.95 -10.00
CA ILE A 73 -3.56 -3.80 -9.73
C ILE A 73 -3.80 -4.87 -8.66
N LEU A 74 -4.85 -4.71 -7.85
CA LEU A 74 -5.18 -5.61 -6.75
C LEU A 74 -6.40 -6.45 -7.15
N THR A 75 -6.25 -7.77 -7.18
CA THR A 75 -7.33 -8.69 -7.55
C THR A 75 -8.00 -9.29 -6.32
N ALA A 76 -9.20 -9.86 -6.50
CA ALA A 76 -9.92 -10.55 -5.43
C ALA A 76 -9.10 -11.72 -4.86
N GLU A 77 -8.39 -12.48 -5.70
CA GLU A 77 -7.54 -13.60 -5.27
C GLU A 77 -6.37 -13.12 -4.42
N MET A 78 -5.81 -11.95 -4.74
CA MET A 78 -4.75 -11.36 -3.92
C MET A 78 -5.28 -10.98 -2.54
N VAL A 79 -6.47 -10.37 -2.45
CA VAL A 79 -7.11 -10.03 -1.17
C VAL A 79 -7.44 -11.29 -0.37
N ALA A 80 -7.99 -12.32 -1.01
CA ALA A 80 -8.29 -13.60 -0.36
C ALA A 80 -7.04 -14.33 0.14
N SER A 81 -5.86 -14.02 -0.39
CA SER A 81 -4.58 -14.61 0.05
C SER A 81 -3.94 -13.89 1.25
N MET A 82 -4.50 -12.75 1.67
CA MET A 82 -4.01 -11.97 2.81
C MET A 82 -4.28 -12.67 4.15
N ALA A 83 -3.79 -12.08 5.24
CA ALA A 83 -4.09 -12.56 6.59
C ALA A 83 -5.60 -12.48 6.90
N PRO A 84 -6.11 -13.21 7.91
CA PRO A 84 -7.48 -13.03 8.38
C PRO A 84 -7.79 -11.57 8.72
N ASP A 85 -9.02 -11.14 8.42
CA ASP A 85 -9.51 -9.78 8.61
C ASP A 85 -8.60 -8.66 8.03
N PRO A 86 -8.22 -8.74 6.74
CA PRO A 86 -7.24 -7.82 6.18
C PRO A 86 -7.83 -6.42 5.95
N ILE A 87 -6.96 -5.41 6.03
CA ILE A 87 -7.28 -4.00 5.76
C ILE A 87 -6.80 -3.63 4.36
N VAL A 88 -7.71 -3.12 3.53
CA VAL A 88 -7.42 -2.68 2.16
C VAL A 88 -7.63 -1.18 2.02
N LEU A 89 -6.55 -0.42 1.87
CA LEU A 89 -6.60 1.01 1.57
C LEU A 89 -6.31 1.22 0.08
N ALA A 90 -7.36 1.32 -0.75
CA ALA A 90 -7.25 1.49 -2.20
C ALA A 90 -7.45 2.97 -2.58
N LEU A 91 -6.37 3.75 -2.50
CA LEU A 91 -6.42 5.22 -2.48
C LEU A 91 -6.20 5.86 -3.86
N SER A 92 -6.02 5.07 -4.93
CA SER A 92 -5.96 5.62 -6.28
C SER A 92 -7.28 6.25 -6.70
N ILE A 93 -7.19 7.40 -7.38
CA ILE A 93 -8.32 8.14 -7.93
C ILE A 93 -8.05 8.48 -9.41
N PRO A 94 -9.07 8.54 -10.29
CA PRO A 94 -10.50 8.32 -10.00
C PRO A 94 -10.89 6.85 -9.82
N HIS A 95 -10.03 5.92 -10.24
CA HIS A 95 -10.28 4.48 -10.15
C HIS A 95 -9.31 3.84 -9.15
N PRO A 96 -9.82 3.10 -8.14
CA PRO A 96 -9.02 2.48 -7.10
C PRO A 96 -8.22 1.29 -7.60
N GLU A 97 -7.26 0.82 -6.79
CA GLU A 97 -6.49 -0.41 -7.05
C GLU A 97 -7.37 -1.66 -7.16
N ILE A 98 -8.51 -1.67 -6.47
CA ILE A 98 -9.57 -2.69 -6.53
C ILE A 98 -10.90 -2.01 -6.25
N ASP A 99 -11.98 -2.50 -6.86
CA ASP A 99 -13.33 -2.05 -6.50
C ASP A 99 -13.63 -2.37 -5.02
N PRO A 100 -14.19 -1.44 -4.24
CA PRO A 100 -14.42 -1.66 -2.81
C PRO A 100 -15.39 -2.80 -2.48
N SER A 101 -16.40 -3.01 -3.34
CA SER A 101 -17.35 -4.09 -3.16
C SER A 101 -16.69 -5.45 -3.43
N VAL A 102 -15.82 -5.52 -4.44
CA VAL A 102 -15.03 -6.70 -4.76
C VAL A 102 -14.04 -7.02 -3.63
N ALA A 103 -13.36 -6.01 -3.09
CA ALA A 103 -12.46 -6.20 -1.95
C ALA A 103 -13.17 -6.77 -0.71
N LYS A 104 -14.37 -6.25 -0.38
CA LYS A 104 -15.17 -6.79 0.72
C LYS A 104 -15.62 -8.22 0.47
N GLN A 105 -16.09 -8.52 -0.73
CA GLN A 105 -16.50 -9.88 -1.11
C GLN A 105 -15.33 -10.86 -1.07
N ALA A 106 -14.12 -10.40 -1.37
CA ALA A 106 -12.89 -11.18 -1.29
C ALA A 106 -12.36 -11.41 0.14
N GLY A 107 -13.02 -10.84 1.15
CA GLY A 107 -12.71 -11.09 2.56
C GLY A 107 -12.07 -9.92 3.30
N ALA A 108 -11.93 -8.73 2.69
CA ALA A 108 -11.42 -7.55 3.41
C ALA A 108 -12.37 -7.12 4.53
N ALA A 109 -11.85 -7.07 5.76
CA ALA A 109 -12.60 -6.60 6.93
C ALA A 109 -12.84 -5.09 6.89
N ILE A 110 -11.82 -4.34 6.45
CA ILE A 110 -11.90 -2.89 6.29
C ILE A 110 -11.46 -2.52 4.88
N VAL A 111 -12.25 -1.67 4.23
CA VAL A 111 -11.92 -1.06 2.95
C VAL A 111 -12.05 0.45 3.07
N ALA A 112 -11.05 1.18 2.59
CA ALA A 112 -11.03 2.63 2.49
C ALA A 112 -10.57 3.06 1.09
N THR A 113 -11.07 4.19 0.61
CA THR A 113 -10.73 4.72 -0.72
C THR A 113 -10.52 6.22 -0.71
N GLY A 114 -9.96 6.76 -1.80
CA GLY A 114 -9.92 8.21 -2.02
C GLY A 114 -11.21 8.81 -2.57
N ARG A 115 -12.28 8.03 -2.74
CA ARG A 115 -13.53 8.49 -3.36
C ARG A 115 -14.63 8.76 -2.33
N SER A 116 -15.44 9.78 -2.60
CA SER A 116 -16.53 10.22 -1.71
C SER A 116 -17.79 9.39 -1.78
N ASP A 117 -17.95 8.56 -2.80
CA ASP A 117 -19.11 7.70 -3.00
C ASP A 117 -19.02 6.36 -2.25
N HIS A 118 -17.95 6.15 -1.47
CA HIS A 118 -17.76 4.98 -0.62
C HIS A 118 -17.56 5.37 0.86
N PRO A 119 -17.95 4.49 1.81
CA PRO A 119 -17.58 4.65 3.20
C PRO A 119 -16.05 4.70 3.39
N ASN A 120 -15.59 5.28 4.49
CA ASN A 120 -14.16 5.43 4.83
C ASN A 120 -13.36 6.16 3.74
N MET A 121 -13.91 7.26 3.22
CA MET A 121 -13.16 8.15 2.33
C MET A 121 -11.94 8.75 3.06
N MET A 122 -10.77 8.63 2.44
CA MET A 122 -9.55 9.30 2.87
C MET A 122 -9.30 10.52 1.98
N ASP A 123 -9.45 11.71 2.55
CA ASP A 123 -9.25 12.99 1.85
C ASP A 123 -8.09 13.76 2.47
N ILE A 124 -7.19 14.26 1.62
CA ILE A 124 -6.05 15.09 2.00
C ILE A 124 -6.49 16.46 2.55
N SER A 125 -7.71 16.92 2.22
CA SER A 125 -8.31 18.15 2.75
C SER A 125 -8.45 18.12 4.28
N LEU A 126 -8.49 16.95 4.90
CA LEU A 126 -8.53 16.77 6.35
C LEU A 126 -7.20 17.13 7.04
N VAL A 127 -6.09 17.14 6.30
CA VAL A 127 -4.75 17.32 6.85
C VAL A 127 -4.14 18.65 6.41
N PHE A 128 -4.23 18.99 5.12
CA PHE A 128 -3.51 20.11 4.54
C PHE A 128 -3.79 21.47 5.22
N PRO A 129 -5.06 21.89 5.45
CA PRO A 129 -5.34 23.18 6.08
C PRO A 129 -4.77 23.29 7.51
N GLY A 130 -4.78 22.18 8.26
CA GLY A 130 -4.24 22.15 9.62
C GLY A 130 -2.72 22.25 9.65
N VAL A 131 -2.03 21.51 8.77
CA VAL A 131 -0.56 21.51 8.68
C VAL A 131 0.01 22.86 8.26
N PHE A 132 -0.64 23.58 7.35
CA PHE A 132 -0.15 24.89 6.88
C PHE A 132 -0.55 26.07 7.76
N ARG A 133 -1.55 25.89 8.64
CA ARG A 133 -1.95 26.91 9.60
C ARG A 133 -1.04 26.93 10.84
N GLY A 134 -0.56 25.76 11.27
CA GLY A 134 0.32 25.60 12.43
C GLY A 134 1.77 25.95 12.11
#